data_AF-A0AAV6AEB1-F1
#
_entry.id   AF-A0AAV6AEB1-F1
#
_cell.length_a   1.000
_cell.length_b   1.000
_cell.length_c   1.000
_cell.angle_alpha   90.00
_cell.angle_beta   90.00
_cell.angle_gamma   90.00
#
_symmetry.space_group_name_H-M   'P 1'
#
loop_
_entity.id
_entity.type
_entity.pdbx_description
1 polymer ?
#
loop_
_entity_poly.entity_id
_entity_poly.type
_entity_poly.pdbx_seq_one_letter_code
_entity_poly.pdbx_strand_id
1 'polypeptide(L)'
;AVGNSGNAASRVESFIYSKGSYAYGGYPDIDEMFLQQARERDPAKREVILHRIQQLTIDRVMFAPIMDLRGLVAIGPRVADHTMNVIPMYAFPAYEDIRLKTQ
;
A
#
# COMPACT_ATOMS: atom_id res chain seq x y z
N ALA A 1 2.41 1.99 11.45
CA ALA A 1 2.26 1.45 10.08
C ALA A 1 2.92 0.08 10.05
N VAL A 2 2.23 -0.97 9.59
CA VAL A 2 2.95 -2.23 9.33
C VAL A 2 3.91 -2.00 8.17
N GLY A 3 5.19 -2.27 8.40
CA GLY A 3 6.25 -2.12 7.41
C GLY A 3 6.23 -3.19 6.32
N ASN A 4 5.07 -3.79 6.02
CA ASN A 4 4.98 -4.77 4.95
C ASN A 4 5.14 -4.05 3.61
N SER A 5 6.18 -4.38 2.86
CA SER A 5 6.31 -4.07 1.43
C SER A 5 5.20 -4.80 0.69
N GLY A 6 4.04 -4.16 0.61
CA GLY A 6 2.80 -4.83 0.24
C GLY A 6 2.09 -4.20 -0.96
N ASN A 7 1.71 -5.03 -1.92
CA ASN A 7 0.72 -4.70 -2.95
C ASN A 7 -0.70 -4.70 -2.38
N ALA A 8 -1.70 -4.37 -3.21
CA ALA A 8 -3.11 -4.30 -2.78
C ALA A 8 -3.58 -5.58 -2.04
N ALA A 9 -3.26 -6.77 -2.55
CA ALA A 9 -3.70 -8.04 -1.96
C ALA A 9 -3.16 -8.26 -0.53
N SER A 10 -1.88 -7.99 -0.29
CA SER A 10 -1.28 -8.11 1.05
C SER A 10 -1.84 -7.09 2.06
N ARG A 11 -2.26 -5.91 1.60
CA ARG A 11 -2.96 -4.93 2.44
C ARG A 11 -4.37 -5.39 2.76
N VAL A 12 -5.08 -5.95 1.77
CA VAL A 12 -6.41 -6.55 1.99
C VAL A 12 -6.32 -7.67 3.02
N GLU A 13 -5.36 -8.59 2.89
CA GLU A 13 -5.13 -9.67 3.85
C GLU A 13 -4.96 -9.16 5.28
N SER A 14 -4.11 -8.14 5.47
CA SER A 14 -3.71 -7.69 6.81
C SER A 14 -4.81 -6.88 7.53
N PHE A 15 -5.54 -6.04 6.79
CA PHE A 15 -6.39 -4.99 7.36
C PHE A 15 -7.88 -5.08 7.02
N ILE A 16 -8.24 -5.78 5.94
CA ILE A 16 -9.62 -5.77 5.40
C ILE A 16 -10.26 -7.15 5.56
N TYR A 17 -9.53 -8.21 5.24
CA TYR A 17 -9.98 -9.58 5.42
C TYR A 17 -10.27 -9.85 6.90
N SER A 18 -11.44 -10.37 7.23
CA SER A 18 -11.91 -10.50 8.62
C SER A 18 -11.00 -11.33 9.53
N LYS A 19 -10.14 -12.18 8.96
CA LYS A 19 -9.17 -13.01 9.69
C LYS A 19 -7.75 -12.44 9.67
N GLY A 20 -7.58 -11.22 9.16
CA GLY A 20 -6.32 -10.50 9.13
C GLY A 20 -5.90 -10.03 10.52
N SER A 21 -4.58 -10.01 10.77
CA SER A 21 -4.03 -9.66 12.09
C SER A 21 -4.37 -8.25 12.59
N TYR A 22 -4.77 -7.35 11.70
CA TYR A 22 -5.13 -5.97 12.00
C TYR A 22 -6.54 -5.60 11.55
N ALA A 23 -7.35 -6.59 11.17
CA ALA A 23 -8.72 -6.36 10.78
C ALA A 23 -9.58 -6.02 11.99
N TYR A 24 -10.49 -5.04 11.80
CA TYR A 24 -11.46 -4.64 12.81
C TYR A 24 -12.86 -4.82 12.25
N GLY A 25 -13.48 -5.95 12.58
CA GLY A 25 -14.70 -6.41 11.92
C GLY A 25 -14.42 -7.04 10.55
N GLY A 26 -15.45 -7.17 9.71
CA GLY A 26 -15.32 -7.76 8.39
C GLY A 26 -16.63 -7.78 7.63
N TYR A 27 -16.54 -8.00 6.32
CA TYR A 27 -17.68 -8.11 5.44
C TYR A 27 -17.57 -9.40 4.62
N PRO A 28 -18.56 -10.33 4.70
CA PRO A 28 -18.45 -11.63 4.06
C PRO A 28 -18.21 -11.58 2.55
N ASP A 29 -18.79 -10.60 1.85
CA ASP A 29 -18.60 -10.41 0.42
C ASP A 29 -17.16 -9.99 0.08
N ILE A 30 -16.54 -9.14 0.91
CA ILE A 30 -15.14 -8.74 0.75
C ILE A 30 -14.21 -9.92 1.05
N ASP A 31 -14.50 -10.72 2.07
CA ASP A 31 -13.73 -11.93 2.39
C ASP A 31 -13.76 -12.95 1.24
N GLU A 32 -14.93 -13.15 0.64
CA GLU A 32 -15.09 -14.03 -0.52
C GLU A 32 -14.29 -13.50 -1.73
N MET A 33 -14.38 -12.21 -2.03
CA MET A 33 -13.58 -11.59 -3.10
C MET A 33 -12.07 -11.69 -2.84
N PHE A 34 -11.63 -11.57 -1.58
CA PHE A 34 -10.23 -11.74 -1.22
C PHE A 34 -9.73 -13.18 -1.49
N LEU A 35 -10.53 -14.19 -1.18
CA LEU A 35 -10.22 -15.58 -1.51
C LEU A 35 -10.27 -15.85 -3.02
N GLN A 36 -11.20 -15.21 -3.73
CA GLN A 36 -11.32 -15.32 -5.19
C GLN A 36 -10.09 -14.75 -5.88
N GLN A 37 -9.68 -13.51 -5.56
CA GLN A 37 -8.50 -12.89 -6.18
C GLN A 37 -7.23 -13.70 -5.92
N ALA A 38 -7.12 -14.37 -4.77
CA ALA A 38 -5.96 -15.20 -4.42
C ALA A 38 -5.81 -16.44 -5.31
N ARG A 39 -6.92 -16.93 -5.88
CA ARG A 39 -6.95 -18.11 -6.77
C ARG A 39 -6.99 -17.74 -8.25
N GLU A 40 -7.30 -16.49 -8.58
CA GLU A 40 -7.37 -15.99 -9.95
C GLU A 40 -5.96 -15.86 -10.56
N ARG A 41 -5.77 -16.51 -11.71
CA ARG A 41 -4.49 -16.55 -12.44
C ARG A 41 -4.41 -15.51 -13.54
N ASP A 42 -5.55 -15.07 -14.07
CA ASP A 42 -5.63 -13.99 -15.06
C ASP A 42 -5.38 -12.64 -14.37
N PRO A 43 -4.28 -11.94 -14.69
CA PRO A 43 -3.95 -10.66 -14.05
C PRO A 43 -5.04 -9.60 -14.22
N ALA A 44 -5.68 -9.52 -15.39
CA ALA A 44 -6.68 -8.50 -15.67
C ALA A 44 -7.96 -8.75 -14.84
N LYS A 45 -8.38 -10.01 -14.72
CA LYS A 45 -9.54 -10.36 -13.88
C LYS A 45 -9.24 -10.12 -12.39
N ARG A 46 -8.05 -10.50 -11.94
CA ARG A 46 -7.61 -10.28 -10.57
C ARG A 46 -7.56 -8.79 -10.21
N GLU A 47 -7.08 -7.96 -11.13
CA GLU A 47 -7.06 -6.50 -10.98
C GLU A 47 -8.47 -5.93 -10.76
N VAL A 48 -9.45 -6.35 -11.57
CA VAL A 48 -10.85 -5.93 -11.41
C VAL A 48 -11.40 -6.30 -10.03
N ILE A 49 -11.12 -7.51 -9.53
CA ILE A 49 -11.55 -7.93 -8.19
C ILE A 49 -10.90 -7.07 -7.11
N LEU A 50 -9.58 -6.82 -7.21
CA LEU A 50 -8.85 -5.99 -6.26
C LEU A 50 -9.34 -4.54 -6.25
N HIS A 51 -9.70 -3.97 -7.41
CA HIS A 51 -10.32 -2.65 -7.47
C HIS A 51 -11.70 -2.63 -6.83
N ARG A 52 -12.49 -3.69 -7.03
CA ARG A 52 -13.81 -3.79 -6.41
C ARG A 52 -13.73 -3.82 -4.89
N ILE A 53 -12.78 -4.58 -4.33
CA ILE A 53 -12.51 -4.60 -2.89
C ILE A 53 -12.15 -3.19 -2.40
N GLN A 54 -11.23 -2.50 -3.09
CA GLN A 54 -10.82 -1.13 -2.73
C GLN A 54 -11.98 -0.13 -2.79
N GLN A 55 -12.86 -0.22 -3.78
CA GLN A 55 -14.04 0.65 -3.86
C GLN A 55 -14.98 0.43 -2.68
N LEU A 56 -15.22 -0.84 -2.30
CA LEU A 56 -16.10 -1.16 -1.17
C LEU A 56 -15.55 -0.66 0.17
N THR A 57 -14.23 -0.60 0.34
CA THR A 57 -13.66 -0.03 1.58
C THR A 57 -13.89 1.47 1.69
N ILE A 58 -13.95 2.17 0.56
CA ILE A 58 -14.32 3.59 0.47
C ILE A 58 -15.82 3.75 0.73
N ASP A 59 -16.66 3.02 -0.01
CA ASP A 59 -18.13 3.12 0.07
C ASP A 59 -18.65 2.82 1.48
N ARG A 60 -17.98 1.90 2.20
CA ARG A 60 -18.35 1.48 3.57
C ARG A 60 -17.57 2.22 4.66
N VAL A 61 -16.73 3.19 4.29
CA VAL A 61 -15.94 4.00 5.22
C VAL A 61 -15.18 3.12 6.23
N MET A 62 -14.52 2.07 5.72
CA MET A 62 -13.81 1.11 6.59
C MET A 62 -12.62 1.72 7.30
N PHE A 63 -12.06 2.81 6.76
CA PHE A 63 -10.90 3.49 7.31
C PHE A 63 -11.19 4.97 7.49
N ALA A 64 -10.88 5.50 8.67
CA ALA A 64 -10.85 6.92 8.93
C ALA A 64 -9.41 7.45 8.72
N PRO A 65 -9.14 8.28 7.69
CA PRO A 65 -7.82 8.86 7.50
C PRO A 65 -7.58 9.93 8.59
N ILE A 66 -6.71 9.62 9.56
CA ILE A 66 -6.36 10.54 10.65
C ILE A 66 -5.18 11.45 10.28
N MET A 67 -4.18 10.90 9.58
CA MET A 67 -2.97 11.63 9.19
C MET A 67 -2.49 11.20 7.80
N ASP A 68 -1.92 12.16 7.08
CA ASP A 68 -1.09 11.90 5.92
C ASP A 68 0.38 11.91 6.38
N LEU A 69 1.08 10.78 6.23
CA LEU A 69 2.47 10.66 6.66
C LEU A 69 3.37 11.45 5.71
N ARG A 70 3.64 12.71 6.06
CA ARG A 70 4.67 13.55 5.43
C ARG A 70 5.87 13.64 6.37
N GLY A 71 6.89 12.84 6.10
CA GLY A 71 8.14 12.91 6.85
C GLY A 71 8.87 14.22 6.58
N LEU A 72 9.38 14.87 7.62
CA LEU A 72 10.41 15.90 7.48
C LEU A 72 11.72 15.20 7.11
N VAL A 73 12.30 15.54 5.97
CA VAL A 73 13.53 14.89 5.47
C VAL A 73 14.63 15.92 5.31
N ALA A 74 15.79 15.63 5.91
CA ALA A 74 17.00 16.40 5.72
C ALA A 74 17.86 15.77 4.62
N ILE A 75 18.32 16.59 3.66
CA ILE A 75 19.19 16.15 2.57
C ILE A 75 20.61 16.66 2.83
N GLY A 76 21.58 15.73 2.83
CA GLY A 76 22.99 16.08 3.04
C GLY A 76 23.57 16.91 1.89
N PRO A 77 24.52 17.83 2.15
CA PRO A 77 25.02 18.76 1.14
C PRO A 77 25.77 18.10 -0.03
N ARG A 78 26.19 16.84 0.12
CA ARG A 78 26.89 16.04 -0.90
C ARG A 78 25.96 15.25 -1.81
N VAL A 79 24.67 15.18 -1.50
CA VAL A 79 23.67 14.45 -2.28
C VAL A 79 23.29 15.28 -3.51
N ALA A 80 23.36 14.69 -4.69
CA ALA A 80 22.90 15.26 -5.95
C ALA A 80 21.45 14.84 -6.22
N ASP A 81 21.18 13.53 -6.20
CA ASP A 81 19.85 12.96 -6.40
C ASP A 81 19.40 12.29 -5.10
N HIS A 82 18.43 12.88 -4.40
CA HIS A 82 17.99 12.39 -3.07
C HIS A 82 16.93 11.30 -3.11
N THR A 83 16.25 11.14 -4.25
CA THR A 83 15.20 10.15 -4.54
C THR A 83 14.00 10.06 -3.58
N MET A 84 13.95 10.88 -2.53
CA MET A 84 12.73 11.14 -1.76
C MET A 84 11.56 11.51 -2.68
N ASN A 85 10.39 10.92 -2.39
CA ASN A 85 9.13 11.14 -3.11
C ASN A 85 9.13 10.71 -4.60
N VAL A 86 10.15 10.01 -5.09
CA VAL A 86 10.15 9.45 -6.46
C VAL A 86 9.12 8.32 -6.60
N ILE A 87 8.92 7.54 -5.53
CA ILE A 87 7.87 6.53 -5.46
C ILE A 87 6.66 7.15 -4.73
N PRO A 88 5.49 7.30 -5.40
CA PRO A 88 4.30 7.82 -4.75
C PRO A 88 3.90 7.00 -3.52
N MET A 89 3.52 7.68 -2.44
CA MET A 89 3.05 7.06 -1.18
C MET A 89 4.07 6.15 -0.48
N TYR A 90 5.36 6.26 -0.82
CA TYR A 90 6.46 5.57 -0.15
C TYR A 90 7.29 6.57 0.67
N ALA A 91 7.49 6.27 1.96
CA ALA A 91 8.07 7.21 2.90
C ALA A 91 9.60 7.31 2.88
N PHE A 92 10.27 6.47 2.06
CA PHE A 92 11.73 6.34 2.03
C PHE A 92 12.27 6.69 0.63
N PRO A 93 13.56 7.04 0.52
CA PRO A 93 14.19 7.22 -0.79
C PRO A 93 14.37 5.86 -1.49
N ALA A 94 14.44 5.89 -2.83
CA ALA A 94 14.99 4.78 -3.59
C ALA A 94 16.51 4.79 -3.41
N TYR A 95 17.01 4.00 -2.46
CA TYR A 95 18.41 4.04 -2.02
C TYR A 95 19.39 3.70 -3.14
N GLU A 96 18.99 2.78 -4.02
CA GLU A 96 19.74 2.33 -5.20
C GLU A 96 19.97 3.45 -6.23
N ASP A 97 19.12 4.48 -6.25
CA ASP A 97 19.15 5.56 -7.21
C ASP A 97 19.77 6.85 -6.65
N ILE A 98 20.18 6.87 -5.37
CA ILE A 98 20.80 8.04 -4.75
C ILE A 98 22.16 8.32 -5.40
N ARG A 99 22.40 9.57 -5.78
CA ARG A 99 23.69 10.01 -6.34
C ARG A 99 24.36 11.08 -5.50
N LEU A 100 25.69 11.08 -5.53
CA LEU A 100 26.51 12.13 -4.93
C LEU A 100 26.92 13.14 -5.99
N LYS A 101 27.17 14.38 -5.57
CA LYS A 101 27.79 15.40 -6.41
C LYS A 101 29.18 14.92 -6.84
N THR A 102 29.50 15.08 -8.12
CA THR A 102 30.88 14.95 -8.63
C THR A 102 31.78 15.97 -7.93
N GLN A 103 33.03 15.58 -7.65
CA GLN A 103 34.03 16.49 -7.07
C GLN A 103 34.34 17.65 -8.01
#